data_AF-A0A0C3CNM8-F1
#
_entry.id   AF-A0A0C3CNM8-F1
#
_cell.length_a   1.000
_cell.length_b   1.000
_cell.length_c   1.000
_cell.angle_alpha   90.00
_cell.angle_beta   90.00
_cell.angle_gamma   90.00
#
_symmetry.space_group_name_H-M   'P 1'
#
loop_
_entity.id
_entity.type
_entity.pdbx_description
1 polymer ?
#
loop_
_entity_poly.entity_id
_entity_poly.type
_entity_poly.pdbx_seq_one_letter_code
_entity_poly.pdbx_strand_id
1 'polypeptide(L)'
;MSAPSKFNTPAPLTGKHNWVHATIDKLKSSSDDKPEIYDVKVGKHKWHQQVKKEVKEKEAREHQQREEAECRVKEEAVHLKREAATVWRQEVVDHQVQEECQAKEEKECQEREATMHQEVAIKKVMEMAEKRAQEDMEEKQAEAAKKIWAAKETARQWGKAEASKQKLVAMKKWAREENMMARPSGMPGPGPQASKKKKCIKKSAVKVVDSNIEVIARPSDAFGSGSGHVLLEHMDCLILAVENLAEAQWYTASACLASGMVVGTLMDKCNFLRFEGVGLGEEDKEVDMDMEVVDQEAVKQEVTELWKEVLGPQPSDDEM
;
A
#
# COMPACT_ATOMS: atom_id res chain seq x y z
N MET A 1 -10.70 -27.31 -28.16
CA MET A 1 -11.57 -28.04 -29.12
C MET A 1 -10.65 -28.58 -30.22
N SER A 2 -10.07 -29.76 -30.00
CA SER A 2 -9.10 -30.37 -30.93
C SER A 2 -9.79 -31.44 -31.79
N ALA A 3 -9.59 -31.36 -33.11
CA ALA A 3 -10.20 -32.24 -34.10
C ALA A 3 -9.65 -33.68 -34.05
N PRO A 4 -10.46 -34.70 -34.41
CA PRO A 4 -10.02 -36.09 -34.41
C PRO A 4 -9.16 -36.42 -35.64
N SER A 5 -8.00 -37.03 -35.39
CA SER A 5 -7.07 -37.57 -36.38
C SER A 5 -7.69 -38.78 -37.11
N LYS A 6 -7.71 -38.71 -38.44
CA LYS A 6 -8.15 -39.80 -39.34
C LYS A 6 -7.13 -40.93 -39.33
N PHE A 7 -7.50 -42.08 -38.80
CA PHE A 7 -6.75 -43.33 -38.95
C PHE A 7 -6.97 -43.91 -40.36
N ASN A 8 -5.88 -44.03 -41.14
CA ASN A 8 -5.85 -44.78 -42.38
C ASN A 8 -5.66 -46.27 -42.06
N THR A 9 -6.73 -47.06 -42.21
CA THR A 9 -6.70 -48.52 -42.14
C THR A 9 -6.16 -49.09 -43.46
N PRO A 10 -5.05 -49.86 -43.47
CA PRO A 10 -4.59 -50.51 -44.70
C PRO A 10 -5.48 -51.72 -45.02
N ALA A 11 -5.92 -51.80 -46.27
CA ALA A 11 -6.74 -52.88 -46.80
C ALA A 11 -5.97 -54.21 -46.86
N PRO A 12 -6.62 -55.36 -46.58
CA PRO A 12 -6.00 -56.66 -46.72
C PRO A 12 -5.87 -57.05 -48.20
N LEU A 13 -4.62 -57.22 -48.65
CA LEU A 13 -4.29 -57.80 -49.95
C LEU A 13 -4.63 -59.30 -49.96
N THR A 14 -5.80 -59.64 -50.48
CA THR A 14 -6.21 -61.01 -50.82
C THR A 14 -5.54 -61.45 -52.13
N GLY A 15 -4.21 -61.61 -52.08
CA GLY A 15 -3.42 -62.17 -53.17
C GLY A 15 -3.31 -63.68 -53.07
N LYS A 16 -4.24 -64.38 -53.73
CA LYS A 16 -4.15 -65.82 -54.07
C LYS A 16 -2.77 -66.14 -54.66
N HIS A 17 -2.13 -67.22 -54.22
CA HIS A 17 -1.59 -68.27 -55.11
C HIS A 17 -1.27 -69.56 -54.32
N ASN A 18 -2.17 -70.53 -54.44
CA ASN A 18 -1.93 -71.93 -54.12
C ASN A 18 -0.96 -72.52 -55.18
N TRP A 19 0.32 -72.67 -54.83
CA TRP A 19 1.33 -73.33 -55.66
C TRP A 19 1.86 -74.64 -55.05
N VAL A 20 1.30 -75.08 -53.92
CA VAL A 20 1.89 -76.16 -53.10
C VAL A 20 1.52 -77.58 -53.55
N HIS A 21 0.58 -77.76 -54.49
CA HIS A 21 0.13 -79.11 -54.88
C HIS A 21 0.68 -79.66 -56.22
N ALA A 22 1.50 -78.91 -56.97
CA ALA A 22 1.86 -79.31 -58.34
C ALA A 22 3.14 -80.17 -58.48
N THR A 23 3.87 -80.47 -57.41
CA THR A 23 5.19 -81.14 -57.52
C THR A 23 5.31 -82.51 -56.86
N ILE A 24 4.26 -83.05 -56.23
CA ILE A 24 4.38 -84.32 -55.50
C ILE A 24 4.18 -85.58 -56.39
N ASP A 25 3.59 -85.45 -57.58
CA ASP A 25 3.18 -86.62 -58.37
C ASP A 25 4.18 -87.13 -59.43
N LYS A 26 5.44 -86.69 -59.42
CA LYS A 26 6.44 -87.10 -60.44
C LYS A 26 7.65 -87.88 -59.94
N LEU A 27 7.61 -88.43 -58.73
CA LEU A 27 8.69 -89.28 -58.20
C LEU A 27 8.15 -90.67 -57.81
N LYS A 28 7.57 -91.37 -58.78
CA LYS A 28 7.42 -92.84 -58.78
C LYS A 28 8.21 -93.41 -59.96
N SER A 29 9.52 -93.21 -59.96
CA SER A 29 10.43 -93.94 -60.84
C SER A 29 11.13 -95.01 -60.02
N SER A 30 10.60 -96.23 -60.20
CA SER A 30 11.28 -97.52 -60.18
C SER A 30 12.81 -97.41 -60.32
N SER A 31 13.52 -97.92 -59.30
CA SER A 31 14.84 -98.51 -59.46
C SER A 31 14.98 -99.65 -58.44
N ASP A 32 14.60 -100.85 -58.88
CA ASP A 32 15.07 -102.11 -58.29
C ASP A 32 16.53 -102.30 -58.71
N ASP A 33 17.46 -101.83 -57.89
CA ASP A 33 18.86 -102.26 -57.92
C ASP A 33 19.40 -102.29 -56.49
N LYS A 34 19.98 -103.43 -56.12
CA LYS A 34 20.56 -103.75 -54.80
C LYS A 34 21.39 -102.59 -54.22
N PRO A 35 21.03 -102.01 -53.07
CA PRO A 35 21.89 -101.07 -52.36
C PRO A 35 22.33 -101.70 -51.04
N GLU A 36 23.29 -102.62 -51.08
CA GLU A 36 23.81 -103.22 -49.86
C GLU A 36 25.25 -102.76 -49.60
N ILE A 37 25.35 -101.91 -48.56
CA ILE A 37 26.46 -101.77 -47.60
C ILE A 37 27.38 -100.53 -47.76
N TYR A 38 27.41 -99.81 -48.88
CA TYR A 38 28.32 -98.64 -49.03
C TYR A 38 27.72 -97.24 -48.73
N ASP A 39 26.40 -97.08 -48.61
CA ASP A 39 25.77 -95.75 -48.40
C ASP A 39 25.68 -95.30 -46.92
N VAL A 40 25.79 -96.24 -45.97
CA VAL A 40 25.65 -95.94 -44.54
C VAL A 40 26.81 -95.05 -44.02
N LYS A 41 28.00 -95.13 -44.63
CA LYS A 41 29.17 -94.33 -44.21
C LYS A 41 29.14 -92.90 -44.75
N VAL A 42 28.63 -92.69 -45.97
CA VAL A 42 28.49 -91.34 -46.57
C VAL A 42 27.37 -90.56 -45.87
N GLY A 43 26.28 -91.23 -45.51
CA GLY A 43 25.16 -90.64 -44.74
C GLY A 43 25.58 -90.09 -43.38
N LYS A 44 26.48 -90.78 -42.65
CA LYS A 44 26.97 -90.34 -41.33
C LYS A 44 27.80 -89.05 -41.39
N HIS A 45 28.65 -88.91 -42.41
CA HIS A 45 29.45 -87.70 -42.57
C HIS A 45 28.58 -86.48 -42.92
N LYS A 46 27.61 -86.67 -43.84
CA LYS A 46 26.64 -85.63 -44.21
C LYS A 46 25.76 -85.21 -43.03
N TRP A 47 25.29 -86.16 -42.23
CA TRP A 47 24.52 -85.89 -41.01
C TRP A 47 25.35 -85.09 -39.99
N HIS A 48 26.61 -85.48 -39.75
CA HIS A 48 27.48 -84.73 -38.84
C HIS A 48 27.75 -83.29 -39.32
N GLN A 49 27.95 -83.09 -40.62
CA GLN A 49 28.09 -81.73 -41.18
C GLN A 49 26.81 -80.90 -41.01
N GLN A 50 25.64 -81.50 -41.21
CA GLN A 50 24.35 -80.82 -41.04
C GLN A 50 24.12 -80.43 -39.58
N VAL A 51 24.33 -81.35 -38.64
CA VAL A 51 24.24 -81.07 -37.20
C VAL A 51 25.22 -79.97 -36.80
N LYS A 52 26.47 -80.03 -37.27
CA LYS A 52 27.46 -78.98 -37.00
C LYS A 52 27.04 -77.62 -37.54
N LYS A 53 26.42 -77.58 -38.73
CA LYS A 53 25.88 -76.34 -39.31
C LYS A 53 24.73 -75.80 -38.46
N GLU A 54 23.81 -76.65 -38.03
CA GLU A 54 22.67 -76.26 -37.20
C GLU A 54 23.10 -75.75 -35.81
N VAL A 55 24.09 -76.39 -35.18
CA VAL A 55 24.66 -75.92 -33.91
C VAL A 55 25.26 -74.52 -34.05
N LYS A 56 26.05 -74.28 -35.10
CA LYS A 56 26.62 -72.95 -35.36
C LYS A 56 25.57 -71.90 -35.66
N GLU A 57 24.51 -72.27 -36.38
CA GLU A 57 23.41 -71.36 -36.67
C GLU A 57 22.61 -71.02 -35.41
N LYS A 58 22.37 -71.99 -34.53
CA LYS A 58 21.74 -71.76 -33.22
C LYS A 58 22.59 -70.85 -32.34
N GLU A 59 23.89 -71.08 -32.28
CA GLU A 59 24.84 -70.24 -31.52
C GLU A 59 24.86 -68.80 -32.06
N ALA A 60 24.88 -68.61 -33.37
CA ALA A 60 24.83 -67.29 -33.99
C ALA A 60 23.51 -66.54 -33.69
N ARG A 61 22.37 -67.23 -33.73
CA ARG A 61 21.07 -66.64 -33.36
C ARG A 61 20.98 -66.29 -31.89
N GLU A 62 21.50 -67.15 -31.01
CA GLU A 62 21.52 -66.87 -29.57
C GLU A 62 22.43 -65.68 -29.25
N HIS A 63 23.60 -65.59 -29.88
CA HIS A 63 24.49 -64.44 -29.76
C HIS A 63 23.78 -63.15 -30.20
N GLN A 64 23.13 -63.17 -31.37
CA GLN A 64 22.38 -62.02 -31.86
C GLN A 64 21.25 -61.61 -30.89
N GLN A 65 20.50 -62.58 -30.34
CA GLN A 65 19.45 -62.31 -29.35
C GLN A 65 20.02 -61.69 -28.07
N ARG A 66 21.20 -62.12 -27.62
CA ARG A 66 21.88 -61.53 -26.45
C ARG A 66 22.33 -60.10 -26.74
N GLU A 67 22.92 -59.83 -27.90
CA GLU A 67 23.32 -58.47 -28.29
C GLU A 67 22.11 -57.54 -28.43
N GLU A 68 21.01 -58.00 -29.01
CA GLU A 68 19.76 -57.23 -29.10
C GLU A 68 19.16 -56.95 -27.72
N ALA A 69 19.17 -57.93 -26.81
CA ALA A 69 18.71 -57.75 -25.44
C ALA A 69 19.60 -56.75 -24.68
N GLU A 70 20.92 -56.84 -24.83
CA GLU A 70 21.86 -55.89 -24.22
C GLU A 70 21.68 -54.47 -24.77
N CYS A 71 21.47 -54.33 -26.08
CA CYS A 71 21.16 -53.04 -26.72
C CYS A 71 19.88 -52.44 -26.14
N ARG A 72 18.82 -53.23 -25.97
CA ARG A 72 17.55 -52.77 -25.36
C ARG A 72 17.74 -52.29 -23.93
N VAL A 73 18.47 -53.05 -23.11
CA VAL A 73 18.75 -52.65 -21.71
C VAL A 73 19.55 -51.34 -21.67
N LYS A 74 20.52 -51.16 -22.56
CA LYS A 74 21.29 -49.92 -22.66
C LYS A 74 20.42 -48.73 -23.09
N GLU A 75 19.54 -48.93 -24.05
CA GLU A 75 18.62 -47.90 -24.54
C GLU A 75 17.62 -47.49 -23.44
N GLU A 76 17.00 -48.45 -22.75
CA GLU A 76 16.11 -48.21 -21.61
C GLU A 76 16.84 -47.47 -20.47
N ALA A 77 18.08 -47.84 -20.17
CA ALA A 77 18.88 -47.15 -19.15
C ALA A 77 19.18 -45.69 -19.54
N VAL A 78 19.41 -45.40 -20.82
CA VAL A 78 19.59 -44.01 -21.31
C VAL A 78 18.27 -43.24 -21.26
N HIS A 79 17.16 -43.88 -21.61
CA HIS A 79 15.82 -43.30 -21.53
C HIS A 79 15.48 -42.89 -20.09
N LEU A 80 15.60 -43.82 -19.13
CA LEU A 80 15.34 -43.57 -17.71
C LEU A 80 16.24 -42.46 -17.15
N LYS A 81 17.51 -42.38 -17.57
CA LYS A 81 18.41 -41.28 -17.18
C LYS A 81 17.92 -39.93 -17.68
N ARG A 82 17.40 -39.86 -18.91
CA ARG A 82 16.84 -38.62 -19.46
C ARG A 82 15.57 -38.22 -18.71
N GLU A 83 14.68 -39.16 -18.46
CA GLU A 83 13.45 -38.92 -17.69
C GLU A 83 13.75 -38.44 -16.27
N ALA A 84 14.67 -39.11 -15.56
CA ALA A 84 15.11 -38.68 -14.24
C ALA A 84 15.70 -37.27 -14.26
N ALA A 85 16.49 -36.93 -15.28
CA ALA A 85 17.05 -35.58 -15.44
C ALA A 85 15.99 -34.52 -15.78
N THR A 86 14.85 -34.90 -16.39
CA THR A 86 13.72 -33.98 -16.61
C THR A 86 12.89 -33.79 -15.35
N VAL A 87 12.62 -34.86 -14.60
CA VAL A 87 11.90 -34.80 -13.32
C VAL A 87 12.67 -33.95 -12.32
N TRP A 88 13.98 -34.18 -12.19
CA TRP A 88 14.82 -33.40 -11.27
C TRP A 88 14.85 -31.90 -11.62
N ARG A 89 14.88 -31.55 -12.91
CA ARG A 89 14.78 -30.15 -13.33
C ARG A 89 13.42 -29.54 -12.98
N GLN A 90 12.34 -30.31 -13.14
CA GLN A 90 11.01 -29.86 -12.77
C GLN A 90 10.91 -29.63 -11.26
N GLU A 91 11.42 -30.55 -10.44
CA GLU A 91 11.44 -30.42 -8.98
C GLU A 91 12.20 -29.18 -8.52
N VAL A 92 13.33 -28.85 -9.16
CA VAL A 92 14.09 -27.62 -8.85
C VAL A 92 13.28 -26.37 -9.18
N VAL A 93 12.57 -26.35 -10.31
CA VAL A 93 11.70 -25.22 -10.68
C VAL A 93 10.54 -25.09 -9.70
N ASP A 94 9.90 -26.21 -9.33
CA ASP A 94 8.78 -26.21 -8.39
C ASP A 94 9.23 -25.73 -7.00
N HIS A 95 10.40 -26.16 -6.55
CA HIS A 95 11.02 -25.69 -5.31
C HIS A 95 11.29 -24.18 -5.34
N GLN A 96 11.85 -23.67 -6.44
CA GLN A 96 12.12 -22.25 -6.61
C GLN A 96 10.82 -21.42 -6.58
N VAL A 97 9.76 -21.89 -7.24
CA VAL A 97 8.44 -21.23 -7.20
C VAL A 97 7.86 -21.25 -5.79
N GLN A 98 8.05 -22.33 -5.03
CA GLN A 98 7.62 -22.41 -3.64
C GLN A 98 8.36 -21.41 -2.74
N GLU A 99 9.69 -21.30 -2.88
CA GLU A 99 10.50 -20.32 -2.15
C GLU A 99 10.09 -18.88 -2.48
N GLU A 100 9.85 -18.58 -3.77
CA GLU A 100 9.37 -17.26 -4.20
C GLU A 100 7.98 -16.94 -3.62
N CYS A 101 7.08 -17.93 -3.56
CA CYS A 101 5.78 -17.77 -2.93
C CYS A 101 5.91 -17.47 -1.43
N GLN A 102 6.78 -18.20 -0.71
CA GLN A 102 7.02 -17.98 0.72
C GLN A 102 7.61 -16.59 0.99
N ALA A 103 8.59 -16.16 0.18
CA ALA A 103 9.18 -14.84 0.31
C ALA A 103 8.15 -13.71 0.08
N LYS A 104 7.22 -13.90 -0.86
CA LYS A 104 6.12 -12.95 -1.09
C LYS A 104 5.15 -12.88 0.08
N GLU A 105 4.77 -14.04 0.63
CA GLU A 105 3.88 -14.12 1.79
C GLU A 105 4.51 -13.49 3.04
N GLU A 106 5.80 -13.74 3.29
CA GLU A 106 6.51 -13.13 4.41
C GLU A 106 6.57 -11.60 4.27
N LYS A 107 6.87 -11.10 3.06
CA LYS A 107 6.86 -9.66 2.78
C LYS A 107 5.48 -9.03 3.02
N GLU A 108 4.41 -9.68 2.58
CA GLU A 108 3.03 -9.22 2.82
C GLU A 108 2.68 -9.22 4.31
N CYS A 109 3.17 -10.22 5.06
CA CYS A 109 3.00 -10.30 6.51
C CYS A 109 3.70 -9.12 7.21
N GLN A 110 4.95 -8.82 6.84
CA GLN A 110 5.70 -7.68 7.38
C GLN A 110 5.03 -6.34 7.05
N GLU A 111 4.48 -6.17 5.86
CA GLU A 111 3.75 -4.95 5.47
C GLU A 111 2.47 -4.75 6.31
N ARG A 112 1.73 -5.83 6.55
CA ARG A 112 0.55 -5.81 7.43
C ARG A 112 0.92 -5.48 8.87
N GLU A 113 2.01 -6.05 9.38
CA GLU A 113 2.52 -5.77 10.72
C GLU A 113 2.96 -4.30 10.86
N ALA A 114 3.69 -3.77 9.87
CA ALA A 114 4.08 -2.37 9.83
C ALA A 114 2.87 -1.43 9.81
N THR A 115 1.85 -1.75 9.01
CA THR A 115 0.60 -0.99 8.94
C THR A 115 -0.13 -1.00 10.29
N MET A 116 -0.24 -2.16 10.93
CA MET A 116 -0.84 -2.29 12.27
C MET A 116 -0.07 -1.49 13.32
N HIS A 117 1.27 -1.50 13.30
CA HIS A 117 2.08 -0.67 14.19
C HIS A 117 1.84 0.83 13.97
N GLN A 118 1.72 1.26 12.71
CA GLN A 118 1.39 2.63 12.38
C GLN A 118 -0.01 3.03 12.88
N GLU A 119 -1.01 2.18 12.71
CA GLU A 119 -2.37 2.42 13.23
C GLU A 119 -2.37 2.54 14.76
N VAL A 120 -1.64 1.67 15.46
CA VAL A 120 -1.49 1.74 16.92
C VAL A 120 -0.81 3.04 17.35
N ALA A 121 0.23 3.48 16.63
CA ALA A 121 0.91 4.74 16.91
C ALA A 121 -0.01 5.96 16.70
N ILE A 122 -0.75 5.99 15.58
CA ILE A 122 -1.74 7.05 15.29
C ILE A 122 -2.80 7.10 16.38
N LYS A 123 -3.36 5.93 16.75
CA LYS A 123 -4.37 5.83 17.81
C LYS A 123 -3.85 6.37 19.14
N LYS A 124 -2.60 6.07 19.51
CA LYS A 124 -1.97 6.58 20.73
C LYS A 124 -1.77 8.10 20.70
N VAL A 125 -1.36 8.65 19.56
CA VAL A 125 -1.24 10.10 19.37
C VAL A 125 -2.60 10.78 19.50
N MET A 126 -3.65 10.21 18.90
CA MET A 126 -5.02 10.71 19.03
C MET A 126 -5.52 10.68 20.47
N GLU A 127 -5.30 9.57 21.19
CA GLU A 127 -5.68 9.45 22.61
C GLU A 127 -4.99 10.51 23.47
N MET A 128 -3.69 10.77 23.23
CA MET A 128 -2.96 11.83 23.95
C MET A 128 -3.48 13.23 23.60
N ALA A 129 -3.83 13.47 22.34
CA ALA A 129 -4.41 14.75 21.91
C ALA A 129 -5.79 14.99 22.54
N GLU A 130 -6.62 13.95 22.62
CA GLU A 130 -7.93 14.00 23.26
C GLU A 130 -7.80 14.30 24.76
N LYS A 131 -6.87 13.65 25.47
CA LYS A 131 -6.60 13.94 26.89
C LYS A 131 -6.17 15.40 27.11
N ARG A 132 -5.30 15.94 26.27
CA ARG A 132 -4.89 17.36 26.34
C ARG A 132 -6.06 18.31 26.09
N ALA A 133 -6.93 17.99 25.12
CA ALA A 133 -8.11 18.79 24.84
C ALA A 133 -9.11 18.77 26.00
N GLN A 134 -9.26 17.62 26.66
CA GLN A 134 -10.08 17.50 27.87
C GLN A 134 -9.50 18.33 29.02
N GLU A 135 -8.19 18.25 29.27
CA GLU A 135 -7.51 19.03 30.32
C GLU A 135 -7.67 20.55 30.10
N ASP A 136 -7.50 21.05 28.87
CA ASP A 136 -7.70 22.47 28.53
C ASP A 136 -9.16 22.93 28.75
N MET A 137 -10.13 22.07 28.45
CA MET A 137 -11.54 22.34 28.72
C MET A 137 -11.84 22.39 30.21
N GLU A 138 -11.29 21.47 31.01
CA GLU A 138 -11.42 21.46 32.47
C GLU A 138 -10.75 22.69 33.10
N GLU A 139 -9.58 23.10 32.61
CA GLU A 139 -8.88 24.31 33.05
C GLU A 139 -9.70 25.57 32.77
N LYS A 140 -10.25 25.72 31.55
CA LYS A 140 -11.14 26.84 31.18
C LYS A 140 -12.40 26.89 32.03
N GLN A 141 -13.00 25.74 32.34
CA GLN A 141 -14.16 25.67 33.24
C GLN A 141 -13.80 26.11 34.66
N ALA A 142 -12.66 25.67 35.18
CA ALA A 142 -12.17 26.08 36.50
C ALA A 142 -11.87 27.59 36.56
N GLU A 143 -11.28 28.16 35.50
CA GLU A 143 -11.03 29.59 35.41
C GLU A 143 -12.34 30.39 35.36
N ALA A 144 -13.32 29.96 34.56
CA ALA A 144 -14.64 30.59 34.50
C ALA A 144 -15.35 30.56 35.86
N ALA A 145 -15.30 29.42 36.56
CA ALA A 145 -15.86 29.28 37.91
C ALA A 145 -15.19 30.25 38.91
N LYS A 146 -13.86 30.38 38.87
CA LYS A 146 -13.11 31.36 39.69
C LYS A 146 -13.56 32.80 39.41
N LYS A 147 -13.73 33.18 38.13
CA LYS A 147 -14.21 34.52 37.73
C LYS A 147 -15.63 34.80 38.23
N ILE A 148 -16.55 33.85 38.11
CA ILE A 148 -17.93 33.98 38.63
C ILE A 148 -17.92 34.16 40.14
N TRP A 149 -17.12 33.38 40.86
CA TRP A 149 -17.00 33.49 42.31
C TRP A 149 -16.44 34.85 42.75
N ALA A 150 -15.37 35.33 42.09
CA ALA A 150 -14.79 36.65 42.36
C ALA A 150 -15.79 37.80 42.08
N ALA A 151 -16.56 37.72 40.99
CA ALA A 151 -17.61 38.68 40.68
C ALA A 151 -18.71 38.69 41.75
N LYS A 152 -19.13 37.50 42.21
CA LYS A 152 -20.14 37.35 43.28
C LYS A 152 -19.68 37.98 44.60
N GLU A 153 -18.43 37.75 45.00
CA GLU A 153 -17.90 38.35 46.23
C GLU A 153 -17.76 39.87 46.08
N THR A 154 -17.35 40.37 44.90
CA THR A 154 -17.30 41.80 44.61
C THR A 154 -18.69 42.46 44.72
N ALA A 155 -19.73 41.82 44.17
CA ALA A 155 -21.12 42.28 44.30
C ALA A 155 -21.58 42.31 45.77
N ARG A 156 -21.19 41.31 46.58
CA ARG A 156 -21.48 41.26 48.01
C ARG A 156 -20.82 42.41 48.77
N GLN A 157 -19.55 42.72 48.47
CA GLN A 157 -18.84 43.85 49.08
C GLN A 157 -19.48 45.19 48.71
N TRP A 158 -19.91 45.34 47.46
CA TRP A 158 -20.61 46.53 47.00
C TRP A 158 -21.94 46.73 47.73
N GLY A 159 -22.74 45.68 47.88
CA GLY A 159 -23.98 45.72 48.66
C GLY A 159 -23.76 46.10 50.13
N LYS A 160 -22.69 45.61 50.77
CA LYS A 160 -22.31 46.04 52.14
C LYS A 160 -21.95 47.53 52.20
N ALA A 161 -21.19 48.01 51.22
CA ALA A 161 -20.81 49.42 51.14
C ALA A 161 -22.02 50.34 50.92
N GLU A 162 -22.98 49.94 50.08
CA GLU A 162 -24.24 50.66 49.90
C GLU A 162 -25.09 50.67 51.18
N ALA A 163 -25.24 49.54 51.86
CA ALA A 163 -25.94 49.46 53.14
C ALA A 163 -25.30 50.39 54.19
N SER A 164 -23.97 50.45 54.24
CA SER A 164 -23.24 51.37 55.12
C SER A 164 -23.48 52.85 54.75
N LYS A 165 -23.50 53.19 53.45
CA LYS A 165 -23.86 54.54 52.98
C LYS A 165 -25.28 54.92 53.40
N GLN A 166 -26.25 54.02 53.24
CA GLN A 166 -27.62 54.24 53.67
C GLN A 166 -27.71 54.46 55.19
N LYS A 167 -26.96 53.66 55.97
CA LYS A 167 -26.87 53.83 57.44
C LYS A 167 -26.31 55.20 57.84
N LEU A 168 -25.24 55.66 57.17
CA LEU A 168 -24.67 56.99 57.38
C LEU A 168 -25.67 58.10 57.05
N VAL A 169 -26.40 57.98 55.94
CA VAL A 169 -27.43 58.95 55.53
C VAL A 169 -28.55 59.01 56.57
N ALA A 170 -29.00 57.87 57.09
CA ALA A 170 -30.00 57.81 58.16
C ALA A 170 -29.50 58.48 59.45
N MET A 171 -28.29 58.16 59.92
CA MET A 171 -27.68 58.81 61.08
C MET A 171 -27.54 60.33 60.88
N LYS A 172 -27.15 60.78 59.68
CA LYS A 172 -27.01 62.20 59.37
C LYS A 172 -28.35 62.93 59.36
N LYS A 173 -29.43 62.30 58.90
CA LYS A 173 -30.78 62.86 59.00
C LYS A 173 -31.19 63.02 60.47
N TRP A 174 -30.97 61.99 61.28
CA TRP A 174 -31.27 62.02 62.71
C TRP A 174 -30.48 63.13 63.44
N ALA A 175 -29.18 63.26 63.18
CA ALA A 175 -28.37 64.33 63.75
C ALA A 175 -28.83 65.73 63.32
N ARG A 176 -29.32 65.92 62.08
CA ARG A 176 -29.90 67.20 61.65
C ARG A 176 -31.20 67.53 62.37
N GLU A 177 -32.03 66.53 62.59
CA GLU A 177 -33.29 66.66 63.32
C GLU A 177 -33.04 67.00 64.80
N GLU A 178 -32.06 66.36 65.43
CA GLU A 178 -31.60 66.69 66.78
C GLU A 178 -31.03 68.12 66.88
N ASN A 179 -30.23 68.55 65.90
CA ASN A 179 -29.73 69.93 65.84
C ASN A 179 -30.82 70.98 65.59
N MET A 180 -31.95 70.62 64.96
CA MET A 180 -33.10 71.54 64.85
C MET A 180 -33.82 71.72 66.20
N MET A 181 -33.81 70.70 67.06
CA MET A 181 -34.34 70.79 68.43
C MET A 181 -33.40 71.56 69.37
N ALA A 182 -32.09 71.50 69.13
CA ALA A 182 -31.09 72.32 69.80
C ALA A 182 -31.02 73.73 69.17
N ARG A 183 -32.01 74.59 69.48
CA ARG A 183 -32.13 75.96 68.97
C ARG A 183 -30.80 76.75 69.10
N PRO A 184 -30.10 77.07 67.99
CA PRO A 184 -28.87 77.84 68.05
C PRO A 184 -29.21 79.32 68.14
N SER A 185 -28.90 79.94 69.27
CA SER A 185 -28.86 81.39 69.44
C SER A 185 -27.51 81.91 68.91
N GLY A 186 -27.38 82.15 67.60
CA GLY A 186 -26.12 82.67 67.04
C GLY A 186 -26.25 83.23 65.63
N MET A 187 -25.86 84.49 65.46
CA MET A 187 -25.93 85.32 64.24
C MET A 187 -25.24 84.73 62.99
N PRO A 188 -25.72 85.07 61.77
CA PRO A 188 -25.08 84.71 60.51
C PRO A 188 -23.90 85.64 60.18
N GLY A 189 -22.72 85.05 59.96
CA GLY A 189 -21.52 85.75 59.47
C GLY A 189 -21.32 85.59 57.94
N PRO A 190 -20.64 86.55 57.28
CA PRO A 190 -20.50 86.62 55.82
C PRO A 190 -19.48 85.61 55.27
N GLY A 191 -19.76 85.11 54.06
CA GLY A 191 -19.07 83.97 53.44
C GLY A 191 -17.71 84.27 52.78
N PRO A 192 -17.18 83.28 52.04
CA PRO A 192 -16.35 83.57 50.88
C PRO A 192 -16.69 82.72 49.65
N GLN A 193 -16.58 83.39 48.50
CA GLN A 193 -16.48 82.86 47.14
C GLN A 193 -15.20 82.03 46.96
N ALA A 194 -15.18 81.08 46.00
CA ALA A 194 -14.17 81.01 44.92
C ALA A 194 -14.15 79.66 44.16
N SER A 195 -14.51 79.75 42.88
CA SER A 195 -13.95 79.08 41.69
C SER A 195 -13.70 77.55 41.67
N LYS A 196 -14.61 76.86 40.96
CA LYS A 196 -14.39 75.57 40.29
C LYS A 196 -13.43 75.71 39.10
N LYS A 197 -12.33 74.94 39.08
CA LYS A 197 -11.58 74.62 37.84
C LYS A 197 -11.96 73.21 37.39
N LYS A 198 -12.73 73.10 36.29
CA LYS A 198 -12.94 71.84 35.56
C LYS A 198 -11.76 71.64 34.60
N LYS A 199 -11.00 70.57 34.81
CA LYS A 199 -9.92 70.12 33.91
C LYS A 199 -10.54 69.16 32.89
N CYS A 200 -10.61 69.55 31.62
CA CYS A 200 -11.00 68.67 30.52
C CYS A 200 -9.90 67.63 30.29
N ILE A 201 -10.27 66.34 30.33
CA ILE A 201 -9.40 65.23 29.94
C ILE A 201 -9.59 65.03 28.43
N LYS A 202 -8.48 65.16 27.69
CA LYS A 202 -8.41 64.87 26.25
C LYS A 202 -8.72 63.39 26.02
N LYS A 203 -9.73 63.10 25.18
CA LYS A 203 -9.97 61.78 24.60
C LYS A 203 -8.83 61.51 23.60
N SER A 204 -7.95 60.56 23.89
CA SER A 204 -7.08 59.95 22.89
C SER A 204 -7.91 58.99 22.06
N ALA A 205 -7.98 59.26 20.75
CA ALA A 205 -8.57 58.35 19.77
C ALA A 205 -7.71 57.09 19.68
N VAL A 206 -8.28 55.95 20.08
CA VAL A 206 -7.75 54.63 19.75
C VAL A 206 -8.09 54.39 18.27
N LYS A 207 -7.06 54.29 17.43
CA LYS A 207 -7.21 53.72 16.09
C LYS A 207 -7.50 52.24 16.27
N VAL A 208 -8.77 51.87 16.07
CA VAL A 208 -9.14 50.49 15.75
C VAL A 208 -8.59 50.23 14.36
N VAL A 209 -7.58 49.36 14.27
CA VAL A 209 -7.14 48.77 13.01
C VAL A 209 -8.11 47.61 12.76
N ASP A 210 -9.13 47.90 11.98
CA ASP A 210 -10.08 46.92 11.48
C ASP A 210 -9.46 46.28 10.25
N SER A 211 -8.74 45.17 10.44
CA SER A 211 -8.30 44.32 9.33
C SER A 211 -9.38 43.25 9.11
N ASN A 212 -10.49 43.69 8.52
CA ASN A 212 -11.46 42.79 7.92
C ASN A 212 -10.83 42.20 6.65
N ILE A 213 -10.29 40.98 6.76
CA ILE A 213 -10.26 40.05 5.62
C ILE A 213 -11.46 39.14 5.84
N GLU A 214 -12.63 39.65 5.48
CA GLU A 214 -13.84 38.85 5.33
C GLU A 214 -13.73 38.17 3.96
N VAL A 215 -13.33 36.90 3.93
CA VAL A 215 -13.51 36.06 2.74
C VAL A 215 -15.00 35.74 2.65
N ILE A 216 -15.77 36.64 2.05
CA ILE A 216 -17.17 36.39 1.69
C ILE A 216 -17.16 35.48 0.46
N ALA A 217 -17.13 34.16 0.69
CA ALA A 217 -17.72 33.23 -0.26
C ALA A 217 -19.24 33.31 -0.06
N ARG A 218 -19.93 34.14 -0.86
CA ARG A 218 -21.40 34.16 -0.92
C ARG A 218 -21.86 32.84 -1.58
N PRO A 219 -22.58 31.95 -0.88
CA PRO A 219 -23.47 31.02 -1.57
C PRO A 219 -24.71 31.83 -1.95
N SER A 220 -25.10 31.80 -3.23
CA SER A 220 -26.37 32.41 -3.64
C SER A 220 -27.53 31.68 -2.97
N ASP A 221 -28.22 32.37 -2.06
CA ASP A 221 -29.49 31.95 -1.47
C ASP A 221 -30.61 32.05 -2.51
N ALA A 222 -30.59 31.13 -3.47
CA ALA A 222 -31.74 30.73 -4.24
C ALA A 222 -31.45 29.31 -4.70
N PHE A 223 -31.99 28.31 -4.02
CA PHE A 223 -32.74 27.22 -4.65
C PHE A 223 -33.26 26.27 -3.57
N GLY A 224 -34.57 26.08 -3.60
CA GLY A 224 -35.26 25.14 -2.73
C GLY A 224 -34.79 23.71 -2.98
N SER A 225 -34.74 22.95 -1.89
CA SER A 225 -34.85 21.49 -1.80
C SER A 225 -34.84 20.74 -3.13
N GLY A 226 -33.64 20.53 -3.67
CA GLY A 226 -33.43 19.70 -4.86
C GLY A 226 -31.94 19.40 -5.02
N SER A 227 -31.51 18.25 -4.47
CA SER A 227 -30.29 17.51 -4.86
C SER A 227 -29.03 18.35 -5.16
N GLY A 228 -28.12 18.45 -4.19
CA GLY A 228 -26.80 19.06 -4.34
C GLY A 228 -25.82 18.34 -5.29
N HIS A 229 -26.29 17.44 -6.14
CA HIS A 229 -25.46 16.75 -7.14
C HIS A 229 -25.34 17.49 -8.47
N VAL A 230 -26.18 18.50 -8.75
CA VAL A 230 -26.26 19.12 -10.10
C VAL A 230 -25.29 20.30 -10.30
N LEU A 231 -24.81 20.94 -9.23
CA LEU A 231 -23.93 22.12 -9.37
C LEU A 231 -22.45 21.79 -9.63
N LEU A 232 -22.03 20.53 -9.46
CA LEU A 232 -20.64 20.09 -9.69
C LEU A 232 -20.42 19.41 -11.06
N GLU A 233 -21.47 19.24 -11.87
CA GLU A 233 -21.38 18.58 -13.18
C GLU A 233 -20.84 19.47 -14.31
N HIS A 234 -20.61 20.77 -14.08
CA HIS A 234 -20.33 21.70 -15.18
C HIS A 234 -19.14 22.65 -14.96
N MET A 235 -18.10 22.21 -14.25
CA MET A 235 -16.79 22.86 -14.31
C MET A 235 -15.78 21.89 -14.95
N ASP A 236 -15.67 21.95 -16.28
CA ASP A 236 -14.81 21.03 -17.04
C ASP A 236 -13.31 21.28 -16.80
N CYS A 237 -12.93 22.45 -16.25
CA CYS A 237 -11.54 22.82 -15.97
C CYS A 237 -11.42 23.66 -14.70
N LEU A 238 -10.62 23.20 -13.73
CA LEU A 238 -10.11 24.02 -12.61
C LEU A 238 -8.65 24.38 -12.92
N ILE A 239 -8.37 25.67 -13.15
CA ILE A 239 -6.99 26.15 -13.35
C ILE A 239 -6.52 26.79 -12.05
N LEU A 240 -5.57 26.12 -11.38
CA LEU A 240 -4.90 26.62 -10.18
C LEU A 240 -3.50 27.11 -10.57
N ALA A 241 -3.23 28.39 -10.38
CA ALA A 241 -1.87 28.93 -10.43
C ALA A 241 -1.31 28.87 -9.01
N VAL A 242 -0.35 27.96 -8.78
CA VAL A 242 0.27 27.73 -7.47
C VAL A 242 1.77 27.83 -7.65
N GLU A 243 2.41 28.65 -6.81
CA GLU A 243 3.86 28.88 -6.87
C GLU A 243 4.66 27.66 -6.36
N ASN A 244 4.00 26.76 -5.62
CA ASN A 244 4.63 25.60 -4.99
C ASN A 244 3.87 24.30 -5.32
N LEU A 245 4.61 23.29 -5.79
CA LEU A 245 4.09 21.97 -6.13
C LEU A 245 3.45 21.27 -4.93
N ALA A 246 4.00 21.42 -3.73
CA ALA A 246 3.45 20.82 -2.51
C ALA A 246 2.08 21.42 -2.15
N GLU A 247 1.92 22.72 -2.39
CA GLU A 247 0.66 23.44 -2.17
C GLU A 247 -0.38 23.05 -3.22
N ALA A 248 0.05 22.89 -4.48
CA ALA A 248 -0.79 22.36 -5.55
C ALA A 248 -1.31 20.96 -5.21
N GLN A 249 -0.44 20.05 -4.75
CA GLN A 249 -0.82 18.70 -4.32
C GLN A 249 -1.84 18.72 -3.17
N TRP A 250 -1.67 19.63 -2.22
CA TRP A 250 -2.57 19.76 -1.08
C TRP A 250 -3.96 20.29 -1.49
N TYR A 251 -4.02 21.25 -2.41
CA TYR A 251 -5.27 21.75 -2.97
C TYR A 251 -5.97 20.70 -3.84
N THR A 252 -5.23 19.94 -4.65
CA THR A 252 -5.79 18.84 -5.44
C THR A 252 -6.37 17.75 -4.55
N ALA A 253 -5.63 17.31 -3.51
CA ALA A 253 -6.12 16.30 -2.57
C ALA A 253 -7.39 16.78 -1.84
N SER A 254 -7.41 18.04 -1.40
CA SER A 254 -8.56 18.65 -0.72
C SER A 254 -9.77 18.79 -1.63
N ALA A 255 -9.57 19.16 -2.90
CA ALA A 255 -10.64 19.22 -3.91
C ALA A 255 -11.20 17.81 -4.25
N CYS A 256 -10.34 16.79 -4.33
CA CYS A 256 -10.77 15.39 -4.50
C CYS A 256 -11.61 14.91 -3.31
N LEU A 257 -11.18 15.22 -2.09
CA LEU A 257 -11.88 14.84 -0.87
C LEU A 257 -13.25 15.51 -0.77
N ALA A 258 -13.35 16.79 -1.13
CA ALA A 258 -14.60 17.56 -1.10
C ALA A 258 -15.59 17.16 -2.22
N SER A 259 -15.09 16.71 -3.37
CA SER A 259 -15.91 16.28 -4.52
C SER A 259 -16.31 14.80 -4.48
N GLY A 260 -15.72 14.00 -3.59
CA GLY A 260 -15.93 12.55 -3.54
C GLY A 260 -15.38 11.80 -4.77
N MET A 261 -14.54 12.45 -5.57
CA MET A 261 -13.87 11.83 -6.70
C MET A 261 -12.70 10.97 -6.22
N VAL A 262 -12.62 9.75 -6.74
CA VAL A 262 -11.46 8.87 -6.51
C VAL A 262 -10.23 9.54 -7.10
N VAL A 263 -9.18 9.73 -6.30
CA VAL A 263 -7.93 10.42 -6.69
C VAL A 263 -7.36 9.91 -8.02
N GLY A 264 -7.55 8.62 -8.32
CA GLY A 264 -7.15 7.99 -9.57
C GLY A 264 -7.82 8.56 -10.84
N THR A 265 -9.11 8.93 -10.81
CA THR A 265 -9.80 9.50 -11.99
C THR A 265 -9.43 10.95 -12.25
N LEU A 266 -8.99 11.68 -11.22
CA LEU A 266 -8.54 13.07 -11.37
C LEU A 266 -7.10 13.14 -11.89
N MET A 267 -6.20 12.26 -11.44
CA MET A 267 -4.85 12.15 -12.02
C MET A 267 -4.87 11.73 -13.49
N ASP A 268 -5.74 10.78 -13.87
CA ASP A 268 -5.82 10.31 -15.26
C ASP A 268 -6.36 11.39 -16.22
N LYS A 269 -7.25 12.28 -15.74
CA LYS A 269 -7.69 13.47 -16.48
C LYS A 269 -6.69 14.63 -16.45
N CYS A 270 -5.95 14.82 -15.36
CA CYS A 270 -4.93 15.88 -15.24
C CYS A 270 -3.67 15.59 -16.06
N ASN A 271 -3.40 14.34 -16.42
CA ASN A 271 -2.32 13.97 -17.35
C ASN A 271 -2.49 14.52 -18.77
N PHE A 272 -3.63 15.13 -19.12
CA PHE A 272 -3.83 15.83 -20.40
C PHE A 272 -3.34 17.28 -20.43
N LEU A 273 -3.00 17.87 -19.29
CA LEU A 273 -2.36 19.20 -19.26
C LEU A 273 -0.86 19.01 -19.34
N ARG A 274 -0.39 18.80 -20.58
CA ARG A 274 1.00 18.95 -20.98
C ARG A 274 1.51 20.27 -20.40
N PHE A 275 2.35 20.21 -19.37
CA PHE A 275 3.14 21.35 -18.93
C PHE A 275 3.93 21.79 -20.17
N GLU A 276 3.49 22.88 -20.81
CA GLU A 276 4.28 23.61 -21.79
C GLU A 276 5.36 24.37 -21.00
N GLY A 277 6.29 23.57 -20.45
CA GLY A 277 7.51 24.07 -19.84
C GLY A 277 8.30 24.79 -20.91
N VAL A 278 8.54 26.07 -20.67
CA VAL A 278 9.39 26.92 -21.49
C VAL A 278 10.78 26.26 -21.61
N GLY A 279 11.06 25.70 -22.79
CA GLY A 279 12.40 25.53 -23.37
C GLY A 279 13.29 24.42 -22.81
N LEU A 280 13.05 23.17 -23.25
CA LEU A 280 14.12 22.15 -23.33
C LEU A 280 15.00 22.47 -24.55
N GLY A 281 16.23 22.91 -24.29
CA GLY A 281 17.31 22.91 -25.27
C GLY A 281 17.82 21.50 -25.50
N GLU A 282 18.00 21.16 -26.78
CA GLU A 282 18.56 19.92 -27.30
C GLU A 282 19.87 19.52 -26.62
N GLU A 283 20.03 18.25 -26.26
CA GLU A 283 20.89 17.31 -27.01
C GLU A 283 20.91 15.93 -26.34
N ASP A 284 20.59 14.94 -27.17
CA ASP A 284 20.80 13.51 -26.92
C ASP A 284 22.24 13.20 -26.54
N LYS A 285 22.42 12.61 -25.35
CA LYS A 285 23.42 11.57 -25.13
C LYS A 285 22.80 10.51 -24.23
N GLU A 286 22.57 9.33 -24.79
CA GLU A 286 22.45 8.09 -24.03
C GLU A 286 23.70 7.96 -23.15
N VAL A 287 23.56 8.33 -21.89
CA VAL A 287 24.50 7.97 -20.84
C VAL A 287 23.99 6.63 -20.34
N ASP A 288 24.70 5.55 -20.67
CA ASP A 288 24.68 4.33 -19.89
C ASP A 288 24.96 4.72 -18.43
N MET A 289 23.89 4.92 -17.65
CA MET A 289 24.02 5.06 -16.21
C MET A 289 24.34 3.68 -15.69
N ASP A 290 25.62 3.44 -15.44
CA ASP A 290 26.07 2.45 -14.48
C ASP A 290 25.22 2.66 -13.22
N MET A 291 24.31 1.73 -12.96
CA MET A 291 23.64 1.63 -11.67
C MET A 291 24.75 1.32 -10.66
N GLU A 292 25.35 2.37 -10.11
CA GLU A 292 26.14 2.25 -8.90
C GLU A 292 25.27 1.51 -7.89
N VAL A 293 25.72 0.32 -7.52
CA VAL A 293 25.15 -0.48 -6.45
C VAL A 293 25.20 0.38 -5.21
N VAL A 294 24.09 1.05 -4.91
CA VAL A 294 23.95 1.87 -3.72
C VAL A 294 24.14 0.93 -2.55
N ASP A 295 25.26 1.10 -1.84
CA ASP A 295 25.58 0.33 -0.66
C ASP A 295 24.51 0.63 0.41
N GLN A 296 23.57 -0.29 0.58
CA GLN A 296 22.49 -0.17 1.55
C GLN A 296 23.03 0.01 2.98
N GLU A 297 24.27 -0.39 3.24
CA GLU A 297 24.90 -0.21 4.54
C GLU A 297 25.27 1.27 4.77
N ALA A 298 25.75 1.98 3.74
CA ALA A 298 26.02 3.41 3.80
C ALA A 298 24.73 4.22 4.03
N VAL A 299 23.64 3.87 3.34
CA VAL A 299 22.33 4.53 3.53
C VAL A 299 21.78 4.30 4.94
N LYS A 300 21.93 3.08 5.48
CA LYS A 300 21.52 2.81 6.87
C LYS A 300 22.35 3.60 7.89
N GLN A 301 23.63 3.81 7.60
CA GLN A 301 24.53 4.56 8.47
C GLN A 301 24.18 6.06 8.48
N GLU A 302 23.90 6.68 7.33
CA GLU A 302 23.43 8.06 7.25
C GLU A 302 22.09 8.27 7.97
N VAL A 303 21.14 7.34 7.78
CA VAL A 303 19.83 7.41 8.45
C VAL A 303 19.98 7.29 9.98
N THR A 304 20.92 6.49 10.47
CA THR A 304 21.18 6.38 11.92
C THR A 304 21.89 7.60 12.50
N GLU A 305 22.72 8.31 11.74
CA GLU A 305 23.28 9.60 12.15
C GLU A 305 22.21 10.68 12.22
N LEU A 306 21.36 10.79 11.20
CA LEU A 306 20.23 11.73 11.18
C LEU A 306 19.26 11.51 12.34
N TRP A 307 19.01 10.25 12.70
CA TRP A 307 18.17 9.92 13.86
C TRP A 307 18.79 10.37 15.19
N LYS A 308 20.12 10.28 15.34
CA LYS A 308 20.83 10.78 16.53
C LYS A 308 20.82 12.30 16.62
N GLU A 309 20.83 12.99 15.48
CA GLU A 309 20.77 14.45 15.42
C GLU A 309 19.37 14.97 15.79
N VAL A 310 18.31 14.30 15.30
CA VAL A 310 16.92 14.72 15.56
C VAL A 310 16.42 14.32 16.94
N LEU A 311 16.84 13.16 17.47
CA LEU A 311 16.38 12.63 18.76
C LEU A 311 17.43 12.73 19.87
N GLY A 312 18.59 13.30 19.57
CA GLY A 312 19.59 13.64 20.57
C GLY A 312 19.01 14.63 21.58
N PRO A 313 19.29 14.46 22.89
CA PRO A 313 18.83 15.39 23.91
C PRO A 313 19.36 16.79 23.59
N GLN A 314 18.43 17.71 23.33
CA GLN A 314 18.71 19.13 23.15
C GLN A 314 19.47 19.62 24.40
N PRO A 315 20.63 20.29 24.25
CA PRO A 315 21.39 20.78 25.39
C PRO A 315 20.49 21.70 26.21
N SER A 316 20.31 21.39 27.49
CA SER A 316 19.51 22.20 28.41
C SER A 316 20.22 23.52 28.65
N ASP A 317 19.57 24.63 28.31
CA ASP A 317 20.02 26.03 28.51
C ASP A 317 20.10 26.47 29.99
N ASP A 318 20.42 25.55 30.91
CA ASP A 318 20.42 25.79 32.37
C ASP A 318 21.82 26.10 32.95
N GLU A 319 22.71 26.67 32.15
CA GLU A 319 24.01 27.17 32.65
C GLU A 319 24.39 28.53 32.04
N MET A 320 23.65 29.58 32.39
CA MET A 320 24.09 30.99 32.39
C MET A 320 23.38 31.81 33.49
#